data_AF-A0A922YSL4-F1
#
_entry.id   AF-A0A922YSL4-F1
#
_cell.length_a   1.000
_cell.length_b   1.000
_cell.length_c   1.000
_cell.angle_alpha   90.00
_cell.angle_beta   90.00
_cell.angle_gamma   90.00
#
_symmetry.space_group_name_H-M   'P 1'
#
loop_
_entity.id
_entity.type
_entity.pdbx_description
1 polymer ?
#
loop_
_entity_poly.entity_id
_entity_poly.type
_entity_poly.pdbx_seq_one_letter_code
_entity_poly.pdbx_strand_id
1 'polypeptide(L)'
;VKGVSRLVAKGVGVKKLSLVGGKGTTDAYRGLRLSQPTYLPKGITSDKLILNQQVQWVLDPSKFASSKEYWKASDALMKDGKLFQEHHIISDKLDITKHHPLWEVSGLNPNAELNKMFMPTKRGTQFGTNIRSIHDGKHLGEVNKSLAEKMSQAMQRGQKEVWTQEQYAQSLRSIIREERIELTLGNRMLNKNARPHAKPLDLDK
;
A
#
# COMPACT_ATOMS: atom_id res chain seq x y z
N VAL A 1 57.09 -10.07 10.39
CA VAL A 1 57.54 -8.67 10.21
C VAL A 1 56.39 -7.73 10.57
N LYS A 2 56.77 -6.58 11.13
CA LYS A 2 56.03 -5.53 11.85
C LYS A 2 54.68 -5.07 11.27
N GLY A 3 53.79 -4.60 12.16
CA GLY A 3 52.66 -3.75 11.81
C GLY A 3 51.68 -3.49 12.96
N VAL A 4 52.11 -2.82 14.03
CA VAL A 4 51.22 -2.32 15.10
C VAL A 4 50.75 -0.92 14.73
N SER A 5 49.46 -0.63 14.87
CA SER A 5 48.95 0.70 15.20
C SER A 5 47.66 0.57 16.01
N ARG A 6 47.74 1.00 17.28
CA ARG A 6 46.60 1.17 18.20
C ARG A 6 45.82 2.41 17.81
N LEU A 7 44.50 2.33 17.93
CA LEU A 7 43.68 3.45 18.42
C LEU A 7 42.67 2.89 19.43
N VAL A 8 42.74 3.43 20.64
CA VAL A 8 41.88 3.12 21.79
C VAL A 8 40.64 3.99 21.68
N ALA A 9 39.45 3.40 21.80
CA ALA A 9 38.25 4.13 22.20
C ALA A 9 37.34 3.23 23.04
N LYS A 10 36.78 3.85 24.07
CA LYS A 10 36.22 3.26 25.29
C LYS A 10 34.88 2.58 25.05
N GLY A 11 34.55 1.68 25.99
CA GLY A 11 33.50 0.69 25.86
C GLY A 11 32.07 1.20 25.77
N VAL A 12 31.22 0.36 25.21
CA VAL A 12 29.85 0.10 25.68
C VAL A 12 29.60 -1.39 25.46
N GLY A 13 29.13 -2.10 26.49
CA GLY A 13 28.99 -3.55 26.49
C GLY A 13 28.07 -4.07 25.39
N VAL A 14 28.56 -5.03 24.61
CA VAL A 14 27.76 -5.80 23.67
C VAL A 14 27.06 -6.91 24.45
N LYS A 15 25.77 -6.76 24.74
CA LYS A 15 24.94 -7.89 25.17
C LYS A 15 24.80 -8.85 23.99
N LYS A 16 25.30 -10.06 24.20
CA LYS A 16 25.19 -11.23 23.33
C LYS A 16 23.71 -11.47 22.99
N LEU A 17 23.30 -11.24 21.74
CA LEU A 17 21.98 -11.65 21.26
C LEU A 17 22.02 -13.16 20.96
N SER A 18 21.21 -13.93 21.67
CA SER A 18 20.94 -15.33 21.35
C SER A 18 20.02 -15.42 20.13
N LEU A 19 20.44 -16.20 19.15
CA LEU A 19 19.62 -16.66 18.04
C LEU A 19 18.63 -17.70 18.57
N VAL A 20 17.34 -17.36 18.58
CA VAL A 20 16.26 -18.35 18.69
C VAL A 20 15.59 -18.43 17.33
N GLY A 21 15.80 -19.56 16.65
CA GLY A 21 15.19 -19.88 15.37
C GLY A 21 13.70 -20.18 15.52
N GLY A 22 12.88 -19.51 14.71
CA GLY A 22 11.49 -19.85 14.45
C GLY A 22 11.32 -20.08 12.95
N LYS A 23 10.91 -21.29 12.57
CA LYS A 23 10.59 -21.68 11.19
C LYS A 23 9.33 -20.95 10.71
N GLY A 24 9.35 -20.37 9.51
CA GLY A 24 8.14 -20.07 8.75
C GLY A 24 8.02 -18.66 8.15
N THR A 25 8.22 -18.60 6.83
CA THR A 25 7.64 -17.65 5.85
C THR A 25 8.17 -16.20 5.75
N THR A 26 8.67 -15.89 4.54
CA THR A 26 8.84 -14.58 3.88
C THR A 26 10.05 -13.70 4.23
N ASP A 27 11.21 -14.08 3.66
CA ASP A 27 12.44 -13.28 3.56
C ASP A 27 12.38 -12.21 2.44
N ALA A 28 11.38 -11.32 2.46
CA ALA A 28 11.28 -10.20 1.49
C ALA A 28 11.26 -8.78 2.11
N TYR A 29 11.56 -8.65 3.41
CA TYR A 29 11.66 -7.36 4.10
C TYR A 29 12.98 -7.20 4.86
N ARG A 30 14.11 -7.54 4.22
CA ARG A 30 15.45 -7.24 4.77
C ARG A 30 16.01 -5.96 4.19
N GLY A 31 15.78 -4.87 4.91
CA GLY A 31 16.48 -3.59 4.74
C GLY A 31 15.69 -2.47 5.40
N LEU A 32 16.20 -1.94 6.52
CA LEU A 32 15.64 -0.87 7.37
C LEU A 32 14.53 -1.30 8.36
N ARG A 33 14.92 -1.97 9.44
CA ARG A 33 14.25 -1.79 10.74
C ARG A 33 14.67 -0.43 11.31
N LEU A 34 14.02 0.64 10.85
CA LEU A 34 13.97 1.88 11.62
C LEU A 34 12.92 1.68 12.72
N SER A 35 13.29 2.01 13.96
CA SER A 35 12.44 1.88 15.14
C SER A 35 11.10 2.57 14.91
N GLN A 36 10.01 1.79 14.91
CA GLN A 36 8.68 2.37 14.78
C GLN A 36 8.38 3.30 15.97
N PRO A 37 7.73 4.45 15.76
CA PRO A 37 7.29 5.30 16.86
C PRO A 37 6.30 4.51 17.73
N THR A 38 6.61 4.45 19.03
CA THR A 38 5.89 3.67 20.05
C THR A 38 4.47 4.19 20.36
N TYR A 39 4.01 5.23 19.66
CA TYR A 39 2.70 5.83 19.81
C TYR A 39 1.92 5.81 18.48
N LEU A 40 0.93 4.93 18.41
CA LEU A 40 -0.14 4.97 17.40
C LEU A 40 -1.37 5.63 18.03
N PRO A 41 -1.77 6.83 17.58
CA PRO A 41 -3.06 7.41 17.96
C PRO A 41 -4.21 6.40 17.76
N LYS A 42 -5.22 6.43 18.63
CA LYS A 42 -6.44 5.63 18.45
C LYS A 42 -7.06 5.96 17.07
N GLY A 43 -7.36 4.93 16.29
CA GLY A 43 -7.97 5.07 14.95
C GLY A 43 -7.01 5.06 13.77
N ILE A 44 -5.73 4.72 13.96
CA ILE A 44 -4.79 4.48 12.86
C ILE A 44 -4.98 3.06 12.31
N THR A 45 -5.37 2.98 11.03
CA THR A 45 -5.51 1.72 10.28
C THR A 45 -4.15 1.20 9.81
N SER A 46 -4.07 -0.09 9.46
CA SER A 46 -2.86 -0.70 8.88
C SER A 46 -2.35 0.04 7.63
N ASP A 47 -3.24 0.61 6.83
CA ASP A 47 -2.86 1.43 5.68
C ASP A 47 -2.20 2.75 6.07
N LYS A 48 -2.70 3.43 7.10
CA LYS A 48 -2.04 4.63 7.65
C LYS A 48 -0.67 4.30 8.26
N LEU A 49 -0.48 3.09 8.76
CA LEU A 49 0.82 2.61 9.27
C LEU A 49 1.81 2.35 8.13
N ILE A 50 1.38 1.66 7.06
CA ILE A 50 2.20 1.45 5.84
C ILE A 50 2.54 2.80 5.21
N LEU A 51 1.60 3.74 5.24
CA LEU A 51 1.84 5.10 4.75
C LEU A 51 2.76 5.92 5.63
N ASN A 52 2.71 5.78 6.95
CA ASN A 52 3.69 6.42 7.83
C ASN A 52 5.11 6.00 7.42
N GLN A 53 5.32 4.71 7.14
CA GLN A 53 6.60 4.22 6.64
C GLN A 53 7.04 4.87 5.31
N GLN A 54 6.11 5.43 4.52
CA GLN A 54 6.38 6.15 3.28
C GLN A 54 6.55 7.65 3.48
N VAL A 55 5.82 8.24 4.44
CA VAL A 55 5.93 9.66 4.81
C VAL A 55 7.21 9.93 5.63
N GLN A 56 7.75 8.92 6.33
CA GLN A 56 9.05 9.01 7.03
C GLN A 56 10.23 9.37 6.11
N TRP A 57 10.11 9.15 4.80
CA TRP A 57 11.12 9.54 3.81
C TRP A 57 11.05 11.04 3.47
N VAL A 58 9.90 11.67 3.69
CA VAL A 58 9.66 13.10 3.46
C VAL A 58 9.82 13.90 4.75
N LEU A 59 9.35 13.35 5.87
CA LEU A 59 9.38 13.95 7.20
C LEU A 59 10.32 13.14 8.09
N ASP A 60 11.45 13.72 8.46
CA ASP A 60 12.35 13.13 9.45
C ASP A 60 11.70 13.16 10.85
N PRO A 61 11.34 12.00 11.44
CA PRO A 61 10.65 11.95 12.73
C PRO A 61 11.45 12.58 13.86
N SER A 62 12.78 12.61 13.77
CA SER A 62 13.66 13.19 14.79
C SER A 62 13.57 14.72 14.89
N LYS A 63 12.99 15.38 13.87
CA LYS A 63 12.80 16.83 13.83
C LYS A 63 11.54 17.31 14.56
N PHE A 64 10.74 16.40 15.10
CA PHE A 64 9.49 16.73 15.80
C PHE A 64 9.65 16.52 17.30
N ALA A 65 9.10 17.43 18.10
CA ALA A 65 9.20 17.34 19.56
C ALA A 65 8.34 16.19 20.13
N SER A 66 7.38 15.68 19.35
CA SER A 66 6.57 14.53 19.72
C SER A 66 6.02 13.76 18.52
N SER A 67 5.65 12.49 18.74
CA SER A 67 4.93 11.68 17.75
C SER A 67 3.62 12.34 17.30
N LYS A 68 2.93 13.07 18.19
CA LYS A 68 1.69 13.78 17.86
C LYS A 68 1.90 14.87 16.81
N GLU A 69 3.00 15.63 16.93
CA GLU A 69 3.36 16.67 15.96
C GLU A 69 3.78 16.06 14.61
N TYR A 70 4.59 15.01 14.64
CA TYR A 70 4.95 14.25 13.44
C TYR A 70 3.70 13.76 12.69
N TRP A 71 2.76 13.15 13.41
CA TRP A 71 1.52 12.66 12.80
C TRP A 71 0.66 13.79 12.24
N LYS A 72 0.58 14.95 12.92
CA LYS A 72 -0.13 16.12 12.40
C LYS A 72 0.49 16.64 11.09
N ALA A 73 1.81 16.68 11.01
CA ALA A 73 2.53 17.08 9.80
C ALA A 73 2.36 16.07 8.66
N SER A 74 2.43 14.77 8.98
CA SER A 74 2.14 13.69 8.04
C SER A 74 0.73 13.79 7.48
N ASP A 75 -0.28 13.95 8.33
CA ASP A 75 -1.68 14.13 7.91
C ASP A 75 -1.87 15.36 7.02
N ALA A 76 -1.18 16.47 7.30
CA ALA A 76 -1.23 17.68 6.48
C ALA A 76 -0.64 17.44 5.08
N LEU A 77 0.49 16.73 5.01
CA LEU A 77 1.15 16.35 3.77
C LEU A 77 0.31 15.37 2.94
N MET A 78 -0.47 14.51 3.60
CA MET A 78 -1.42 13.61 2.93
C MET A 78 -2.65 14.35 2.38
N LYS A 79 -3.14 15.35 3.11
CA LYS A 79 -4.31 16.15 2.74
C LYS A 79 -4.03 17.18 1.66
N ASP A 80 -2.77 17.57 1.47
CA ASP A 80 -2.42 18.60 0.48
C ASP A 80 -2.61 18.14 -0.98
N GLY A 81 -2.68 16.83 -1.23
CA GLY A 81 -2.90 16.24 -2.55
C GLY A 81 -1.73 16.40 -3.53
N LYS A 82 -0.63 17.03 -3.12
CA LYS A 82 0.53 17.38 -3.95
C LYS A 82 1.52 16.24 -4.05
N LEU A 83 1.75 15.53 -2.96
CA LEU A 83 2.68 14.40 -2.91
C LEU A 83 1.96 13.06 -2.96
N PHE A 84 0.83 12.95 -2.28
CA PHE A 84 0.03 11.74 -2.26
C PHE A 84 -1.43 12.08 -2.43
N GLN A 85 -2.18 11.14 -3.03
CA GLN A 85 -3.61 11.27 -3.27
C GLN A 85 -4.31 9.98 -2.85
N GLU A 86 -5.50 10.11 -2.28
CA GLU A 86 -6.37 8.97 -2.03
C GLU A 86 -6.83 8.37 -3.37
N HIS A 87 -6.79 7.05 -3.45
CA HIS A 87 -7.12 6.28 -4.62
C HIS A 87 -8.10 5.17 -4.22
N HIS A 88 -9.24 5.09 -4.91
CA HIS A 88 -10.12 3.94 -4.84
C HIS A 88 -9.56 2.82 -5.72
N ILE A 89 -9.25 1.66 -5.11
CA ILE A 89 -8.67 0.50 -5.78
C ILE A 89 -9.63 -0.01 -6.86
N ILE A 90 -10.89 -0.25 -6.49
CA ILE A 90 -12.00 -0.39 -7.43
C ILE A 90 -12.68 0.98 -7.53
N SER A 91 -12.74 1.55 -8.74
CA SER A 91 -13.18 2.92 -8.95
C SER A 91 -14.62 3.19 -8.45
N ASP A 92 -14.77 4.32 -7.74
CA ASP A 92 -16.04 4.89 -7.29
C ASP A 92 -16.64 5.86 -8.32
N LYS A 93 -16.00 6.05 -9.48
CA LYS A 93 -16.41 7.03 -10.51
C LYS A 93 -17.03 6.41 -11.76
N LEU A 94 -16.68 5.17 -12.07
CA LEU A 94 -17.16 4.48 -13.26
C LEU A 94 -18.34 3.58 -12.92
N ASP A 95 -19.42 3.67 -13.69
CA ASP A 95 -20.65 2.90 -13.41
C ASP A 95 -20.41 1.39 -13.43
N ILE A 96 -19.51 0.90 -14.30
CA ILE A 96 -19.15 -0.52 -14.43
C ILE A 96 -18.57 -1.12 -13.14
N THR A 97 -18.03 -0.30 -12.23
CA THR A 97 -17.45 -0.74 -10.95
C THR A 97 -18.21 -0.19 -9.75
N LYS A 98 -18.70 1.05 -9.81
CA LYS A 98 -19.33 1.76 -8.70
C LYS A 98 -20.67 1.13 -8.28
N HIS A 99 -21.49 0.73 -9.24
CA HIS A 99 -22.82 0.14 -8.99
C HIS A 99 -22.85 -1.36 -9.27
N HIS A 100 -21.68 -2.02 -9.27
CA HIS A 100 -21.61 -3.44 -9.58
C HIS A 100 -22.34 -4.27 -8.50
N PRO A 101 -23.22 -5.22 -8.87
CA PRO A 101 -24.04 -5.99 -7.91
C PRO A 101 -23.27 -6.73 -6.82
N LEU A 102 -22.00 -7.07 -7.10
CA LEU A 102 -21.10 -7.72 -6.14
C LEU A 102 -20.95 -6.92 -4.83
N TRP A 103 -21.03 -5.59 -4.85
CA TRP A 103 -20.99 -4.78 -3.62
C TRP A 103 -22.16 -5.10 -2.70
N GLU A 104 -23.36 -5.21 -3.27
CA GLU A 104 -24.58 -5.47 -2.52
C GLU A 104 -24.60 -6.89 -1.94
N VAL A 105 -24.40 -7.91 -2.78
CA VAL A 105 -24.48 -9.32 -2.33
C VAL A 105 -23.36 -9.69 -1.35
N SER A 106 -22.23 -8.97 -1.38
CA SER A 106 -21.15 -9.15 -0.40
C SER A 106 -21.37 -8.39 0.91
N GLY A 107 -22.29 -7.42 0.95
CA GLY A 107 -22.46 -6.52 2.09
C GLY A 107 -21.28 -5.56 2.31
N LEU A 108 -20.37 -5.41 1.34
CA LEU A 108 -19.23 -4.48 1.44
C LEU A 108 -19.58 -3.11 0.86
N ASN A 109 -19.02 -2.05 1.45
CA ASN A 109 -19.20 -0.68 0.99
C ASN A 109 -18.07 -0.26 0.04
N PRO A 110 -18.36 0.25 -1.18
CA PRO A 110 -17.33 0.71 -2.13
C PRO A 110 -16.46 1.85 -1.59
N ASN A 111 -16.95 2.62 -0.62
CA ASN A 111 -16.23 3.72 0.02
C ASN A 111 -15.49 3.29 1.31
N ALA A 112 -15.48 2.00 1.65
CA ALA A 112 -14.78 1.51 2.82
C ALA A 112 -13.26 1.67 2.67
N GLU A 113 -12.57 1.85 3.80
CA GLU A 113 -11.10 1.96 3.85
C GLU A 113 -10.39 0.78 3.16
N LEU A 114 -10.97 -0.42 3.21
CA LEU A 114 -10.48 -1.60 2.48
C LEU A 114 -10.26 -1.32 0.98
N ASN A 115 -11.15 -0.56 0.35
CA ASN A 115 -11.11 -0.22 -1.07
C ASN A 115 -10.33 1.08 -1.35
N LYS A 116 -9.65 1.64 -0.36
CA LYS A 116 -8.89 2.89 -0.49
C LYS A 116 -7.43 2.69 -0.17
N MET A 117 -6.57 3.40 -0.90
CA MET A 117 -5.15 3.50 -0.56
C MET A 117 -4.63 4.87 -0.98
N PHE A 118 -3.56 5.33 -0.35
CA PHE A 118 -2.86 6.51 -0.87
C PHE A 118 -1.77 6.11 -1.86
N MET A 119 -1.70 6.88 -2.94
CA MET A 119 -0.79 6.69 -4.04
C MET A 119 0.04 7.96 -4.28
N PRO A 120 1.33 7.84 -4.64
CA PRO A 120 2.16 8.99 -4.89
C PRO A 120 1.75 9.67 -6.21
N THR A 121 1.80 11.01 -6.23
CA THR A 121 1.82 11.77 -7.48
C THR A 121 3.19 11.66 -8.14
N LYS A 122 3.37 12.20 -9.36
CA LYS A 122 4.70 12.23 -9.99
C LYS A 122 5.72 12.95 -9.09
N ARG A 123 5.32 14.08 -8.49
CA ARG A 123 6.14 14.79 -7.50
C ARG A 123 6.39 13.94 -6.25
N GLY A 124 5.36 13.26 -5.74
CA GLY A 124 5.47 12.36 -4.58
C GLY A 124 6.54 11.29 -4.75
N THR A 125 6.72 10.76 -5.97
CA THR A 125 7.75 9.75 -6.23
C THR A 125 9.18 10.24 -6.02
N GLN A 126 9.42 11.54 -6.02
CA GLN A 126 10.75 12.13 -5.80
C GLN A 126 11.14 12.16 -4.31
N PHE A 127 10.16 12.10 -3.41
CA PHE A 127 10.37 12.23 -1.96
C PHE A 127 10.02 10.96 -1.18
N GLY A 128 9.48 9.94 -1.84
CA GLY A 128 8.99 8.73 -1.19
C GLY A 128 9.21 7.47 -2.02
N THR A 129 8.15 6.68 -2.18
CA THR A 129 8.23 5.37 -2.84
C THR A 129 8.53 5.48 -4.35
N ASN A 130 9.61 4.83 -4.76
CA ASN A 130 9.98 4.65 -6.17
C ASN A 130 9.35 3.41 -6.81
N ILE A 131 8.58 2.62 -6.04
CA ILE A 131 8.00 1.36 -6.51
C ILE A 131 6.52 1.53 -6.86
N ARG A 132 5.69 2.14 -6.01
CA ARG A 132 4.23 2.21 -6.24
C ARG A 132 3.85 2.85 -7.57
N SER A 133 2.69 2.47 -8.09
CA SER A 133 2.11 3.09 -9.29
C SER A 133 1.85 4.58 -9.04
N ILE A 134 1.83 5.38 -10.10
CA ILE A 134 1.75 6.85 -10.00
C ILE A 134 0.31 7.29 -10.21
N HIS A 135 -0.22 8.07 -9.27
CA HIS A 135 -1.57 8.64 -9.32
C HIS A 135 -1.49 10.13 -9.65
N ASP A 136 -1.25 10.42 -10.94
CA ASP A 136 -1.09 11.77 -11.44
C ASP A 136 -1.57 11.84 -12.90
N GLY A 137 -2.76 12.38 -13.12
CA GLY A 137 -3.39 12.51 -14.43
C GLY A 137 -4.55 11.53 -14.68
N LYS A 138 -5.09 11.59 -15.90
CA LYS A 138 -6.29 10.83 -16.30
C LYS A 138 -6.02 9.33 -16.30
N HIS A 139 -6.91 8.58 -15.65
CA HIS A 139 -6.84 7.12 -15.64
C HIS A 139 -7.15 6.51 -17.00
N LEU A 140 -6.40 5.47 -17.33
CA LEU A 140 -6.68 4.53 -18.41
C LEU A 140 -7.88 3.66 -18.00
N GLY A 141 -8.73 3.31 -18.97
CA GLY A 141 -9.99 2.60 -18.70
C GLY A 141 -9.81 1.10 -18.47
N GLU A 142 -8.71 0.54 -18.95
CA GLU A 142 -8.39 -0.88 -19.05
C GLU A 142 -8.34 -1.54 -17.66
N VAL A 143 -7.73 -0.87 -16.67
CA VAL A 143 -7.70 -1.37 -15.28
C VAL A 143 -9.11 -1.54 -14.73
N ASN A 144 -9.98 -0.55 -14.95
CA ASN A 144 -11.35 -0.62 -14.44
C ASN A 144 -12.21 -1.66 -15.16
N LYS A 145 -12.00 -1.85 -16.47
CA LYS A 145 -12.66 -2.92 -17.24
C LYS A 145 -12.28 -4.30 -16.70
N SER A 146 -10.98 -4.54 -16.51
CA SER A 146 -10.50 -5.82 -15.96
C SER A 146 -11.03 -6.07 -14.54
N LEU A 147 -11.09 -5.04 -13.68
CA LEU A 147 -11.68 -5.17 -12.35
C LEU A 147 -13.18 -5.49 -12.43
N ALA A 148 -13.93 -4.81 -13.29
CA ALA A 148 -15.36 -5.10 -13.50
C ALA A 148 -15.59 -6.53 -14.02
N GLU A 149 -14.73 -7.02 -14.92
CA GLU A 149 -14.76 -8.41 -15.40
C GLU A 149 -14.51 -9.40 -14.27
N LYS A 150 -13.48 -9.20 -13.44
CA LYS A 150 -13.24 -10.03 -12.24
C LYS A 150 -14.44 -10.04 -11.30
N MET A 151 -15.07 -8.88 -11.09
CA MET A 151 -16.28 -8.79 -10.25
C MET A 151 -17.46 -9.54 -10.89
N SER A 152 -17.62 -9.47 -12.21
CA SER A 152 -18.66 -10.20 -12.95
C SER A 152 -18.44 -11.71 -12.90
N GLN A 153 -17.19 -12.18 -13.05
CA GLN A 153 -16.84 -13.59 -12.91
C GLN A 153 -17.12 -14.10 -11.50
N ALA A 154 -16.80 -13.33 -10.46
CA ALA A 154 -17.15 -13.66 -9.08
C ALA A 154 -18.67 -13.76 -8.87
N MET A 155 -19.45 -12.86 -9.46
CA MET A 155 -20.92 -12.93 -9.43
C MET A 155 -21.44 -14.20 -10.08
N GLN A 156 -21.01 -14.50 -11.31
CA GLN A 156 -21.46 -15.68 -12.05
C GLN A 156 -21.10 -16.98 -11.32
N ARG A 157 -19.87 -17.07 -10.80
CA ARG A 157 -19.42 -18.22 -10.03
C ARG A 157 -20.23 -18.39 -8.76
N GLY A 158 -20.43 -17.31 -8.00
CA GLY A 158 -21.20 -17.36 -6.77
C GLY A 158 -22.66 -17.73 -6.98
N GLN A 159 -23.28 -17.32 -8.09
CA GLN A 159 -24.63 -17.73 -8.43
C GLN A 159 -24.70 -19.24 -8.74
N LYS A 160 -23.73 -19.75 -9.51
CA LYS A 160 -23.65 -21.18 -9.87
C LYS A 160 -23.37 -22.07 -8.66
N GLU A 161 -22.51 -21.61 -7.75
CA GLU A 161 -22.08 -22.35 -6.56
C GLU A 161 -22.94 -22.05 -5.31
N VAL A 162 -23.99 -21.22 -5.46
CA VAL A 162 -24.90 -20.83 -4.38
C VAL A 162 -24.14 -20.27 -3.17
N TRP A 163 -23.27 -19.29 -3.43
CA TRP A 163 -22.46 -18.66 -2.39
C TRP A 163 -23.32 -17.92 -1.36
N THR A 164 -22.87 -18.01 -0.11
CA THR A 164 -23.29 -17.14 0.99
C THR A 164 -22.73 -15.73 0.80
N GLN A 165 -23.31 -14.75 1.50
CA GLN A 165 -22.79 -13.38 1.53
C GLN A 165 -21.30 -13.31 1.91
N GLU A 166 -20.85 -14.12 2.87
CA GLU A 166 -19.43 -14.12 3.28
C GLU A 166 -18.50 -14.64 2.17
N GLN A 167 -18.94 -15.60 1.36
CA GLN A 167 -18.16 -16.07 0.21
C GLN A 167 -18.04 -14.99 -0.88
N TYR A 168 -19.11 -14.24 -1.14
CA TYR A 168 -19.03 -13.04 -2.00
C TYR A 168 -18.10 -11.98 -1.42
N ALA A 169 -18.17 -11.72 -0.11
CA ALA A 169 -17.28 -10.79 0.57
C ALA A 169 -15.82 -11.23 0.48
N GLN A 170 -15.53 -12.51 0.68
CA GLN A 170 -14.18 -13.06 0.53
C GLN A 170 -13.67 -12.91 -0.90
N SER A 171 -14.50 -13.18 -1.91
CA SER A 171 -14.11 -13.00 -3.31
C SER A 171 -13.80 -11.54 -3.64
N LEU A 172 -14.66 -10.60 -3.23
CA LEU A 172 -14.44 -9.17 -3.45
C LEU A 172 -13.21 -8.65 -2.69
N ARG A 173 -12.98 -9.09 -1.46
CA ARG A 173 -11.75 -8.78 -0.71
C ARG A 173 -10.50 -9.28 -1.43
N SER A 174 -10.55 -10.46 -2.07
CA SER A 174 -9.43 -10.98 -2.87
C SER A 174 -9.15 -10.12 -4.09
N ILE A 175 -10.19 -9.70 -4.83
CA ILE A 175 -10.03 -8.79 -5.98
C ILE A 175 -9.35 -7.48 -5.54
N ILE A 176 -9.83 -6.86 -4.45
CA ILE A 176 -9.24 -5.62 -3.91
C ILE A 176 -7.80 -5.85 -3.45
N ARG A 177 -7.52 -6.98 -2.78
CA ARG A 177 -6.19 -7.32 -2.27
C ARG A 177 -5.19 -7.52 -3.40
N GLU A 178 -5.56 -8.27 -4.44
CA GLU A 178 -4.72 -8.50 -5.61
C GLU A 178 -4.36 -7.18 -6.29
N GLU A 179 -5.36 -6.33 -6.53
CA GLU A 179 -5.13 -5.04 -7.18
C GLU A 179 -4.26 -4.12 -6.32
N ARG A 180 -4.48 -4.09 -5.00
CA ARG A 180 -3.63 -3.37 -4.05
C ARG A 180 -2.16 -3.80 -4.15
N ILE A 181 -1.89 -5.09 -4.34
CA ILE A 181 -0.54 -5.61 -4.52
C ILE A 181 0.06 -5.07 -5.82
N GLU A 182 -0.65 -5.16 -6.94
CA GLU A 182 -0.17 -4.65 -8.23
C GLU A 182 0.09 -3.14 -8.21
N LEU A 183 -0.81 -2.37 -7.57
CA LEU A 183 -0.64 -0.94 -7.35
C LEU A 183 0.59 -0.63 -6.48
N THR A 184 0.81 -1.43 -5.43
CA THR A 184 1.95 -1.29 -4.51
C THR A 184 3.28 -1.62 -5.19
N LEU A 185 3.30 -2.59 -6.10
CA LEU A 185 4.49 -3.00 -6.86
C LEU A 185 4.79 -2.11 -8.08
N GLY A 186 3.89 -1.19 -8.42
CA GLY A 186 4.07 -0.31 -9.58
C GLY A 186 3.78 -0.96 -10.91
N ASN A 187 3.15 -2.14 -10.90
CA ASN A 187 2.89 -2.90 -12.11
C ASN A 187 1.73 -2.31 -12.92
N ARG A 188 0.89 -1.48 -12.29
CA ARG A 188 -0.29 -0.89 -12.93
C ARG A 188 0.03 0.38 -13.67
N MET A 189 -0.24 0.35 -14.98
CA MET A 189 -0.26 1.55 -15.81
C MET A 189 -1.58 2.30 -15.63
N LEU A 190 -1.70 3.07 -14.55
CA LEU A 190 -2.91 3.85 -14.29
C LEU A 190 -3.09 5.01 -15.27
N ASN A 191 -2.01 5.64 -15.72
CA ASN A 191 -2.03 6.85 -16.56
C ASN A 191 -0.71 6.95 -17.36
N LYS A 192 -0.56 8.02 -18.14
CA LYS A 192 0.65 8.27 -18.95
C LYS A 192 1.96 8.41 -18.14
N ASN A 193 1.87 8.64 -16.83
CA ASN A 193 3.02 8.79 -15.94
C ASN A 193 3.39 7.46 -15.26
N ALA A 194 2.96 6.31 -15.79
CA ALA A 194 3.25 5.01 -15.20
C ALA A 194 4.75 4.71 -15.09
N ARG A 195 5.08 3.72 -14.25
CA ARG A 195 6.46 3.26 -14.10
C ARG A 195 6.97 2.65 -15.42
N PRO A 196 8.28 2.74 -15.72
CA PRO A 196 8.83 2.16 -16.94
C PRO A 196 8.57 0.64 -17.08
N HIS A 197 8.48 -0.08 -15.96
CA HIS A 197 8.19 -1.52 -15.93
C HIS A 197 6.70 -1.85 -15.84
N ALA A 198 5.84 -0.85 -15.66
CA ALA A 198 4.40 -1.07 -15.61
C ALA A 198 3.94 -1.61 -16.96
N LYS A 199 3.05 -2.60 -16.93
CA LYS A 199 2.48 -3.19 -18.14
C LYS A 199 1.06 -2.68 -18.33
N PRO A 200 0.61 -2.49 -19.58
CA PRO A 200 -0.81 -2.52 -19.89
C PRO A 200 -1.39 -3.84 -19.35
N LEU A 201 -2.64 -3.83 -18.90
CA LEU A 201 -3.32 -5.08 -18.60
C LEU A 201 -3.46 -5.87 -19.90
N ASP A 202 -2.73 -6.98 -20.01
CA ASP A 202 -3.00 -7.99 -21.03
C ASP A 202 -4.36 -8.59 -20.69
N LEU A 203 -5.35 -8.37 -21.55
CA LEU A 203 -6.71 -8.91 -21.40
C LEU A 203 -6.78 -10.42 -21.72
N ASP A 204 -5.64 -11.06 -22.00
CA ASP A 204 -5.53 -12.40 -22.61
C ASP A 204 -4.88 -13.46 -21.71
N LYS A 205 -5.01 -13.38 -20.38
CA LYS A 205 -4.55 -14.44 -19.46
C LYS A 205 -5.65 -14.97 -18.56
#